data_AF-A0A7J0BWH5-F1
#
_entry.id   AF-A0A7J0BWH5-F1
#
_cell.length_a   1.000
_cell.length_b   1.000
_cell.length_c   1.000
_cell.angle_alpha   90.00
_cell.angle_beta   90.00
_cell.angle_gamma   90.00
#
_symmetry.space_group_name_H-M   'P 1'
#
loop_
_entity.id
_entity.type
_entity.pdbx_description
1 polymer ?
#
loop_
_entity_poly.entity_id
_entity_poly.type
_entity_poly.pdbx_seq_one_letter_code
_entity_poly.pdbx_strand_id
1 'polypeptide(L)'
;MDLSFVILGGVAVAAFVMVFMVKRSSGYRSMLNQLENENNLIEMRIHSVEEEREQVKSSLAVLRGRLKAHEEAVEAQKRAVSDAALQREQARAETFLEYMVRQGIVTKEHLVKVKTYKEKNASQNSVEELLIMLDFISLATLQQAQAAYEAGKMSAE
;
A
#
# COMPACT_ATOMS: atom_id res chain seq x y z
N MET A 1 0.27 87.09 53.28
CA MET A 1 0.76 86.27 52.16
C MET A 1 -0.03 86.68 50.93
N ASP A 2 0.66 87.21 49.93
CA ASP A 2 0.01 87.86 48.79
C ASP A 2 -0.72 86.85 47.90
N LEU A 3 -1.91 87.22 47.46
CA LEU A 3 -2.79 86.44 46.58
C LEU A 3 -2.06 85.91 45.33
N SER A 4 -1.05 86.64 44.86
CA SER A 4 -0.15 86.27 43.77
C SER A 4 0.62 84.97 44.02
N PHE A 5 1.10 84.72 45.24
CA PHE A 5 1.81 83.48 45.57
C PHE A 5 0.89 82.26 45.60
N VAL A 6 -0.37 82.45 46.03
CA VAL A 6 -1.38 81.38 46.04
C VAL A 6 -1.74 80.99 44.60
N ILE A 7 -1.94 81.98 43.73
CA ILE A 7 -2.24 81.73 42.30
C ILE A 7 -1.05 81.07 41.60
N LEU A 8 0.18 81.55 41.83
CA LEU A 8 1.39 80.97 41.24
C LEU A 8 1.62 79.52 41.70
N GLY A 9 1.40 79.25 42.99
CA GLY A 9 1.46 77.89 43.54
C GLY A 9 0.41 76.96 42.93
N GLY A 10 -0.82 77.44 42.73
CA GLY A 10 -1.88 76.68 42.08
C GLY A 10 -1.57 76.31 40.63
N VAL A 11 -1.01 77.26 39.86
CA VAL A 11 -0.61 77.02 38.46
C VAL A 11 0.54 76.02 38.37
N ALA A 12 1.53 76.09 39.27
CA ALA A 12 2.64 75.14 39.30
C ALA A 12 2.20 73.70 39.61
N VAL A 13 1.27 73.54 40.57
CA VAL A 13 0.69 72.22 40.90
C VAL A 13 -0.13 71.68 39.72
N ALA A 14 -0.96 72.52 39.09
CA ALA A 14 -1.74 72.11 37.92
C ALA A 14 -0.84 71.67 36.75
N ALA A 15 0.23 72.42 36.48
CA ALA A 15 1.21 72.05 35.45
C ALA A 15 1.91 70.73 35.77
N PHE A 16 2.31 70.50 37.03
CA PHE A 16 2.93 69.26 37.46
C PHE A 16 2.00 68.05 37.30
N VAL A 17 0.73 68.19 37.70
CA VAL A 17 -0.30 67.14 37.53
C VAL A 17 -0.53 66.85 36.05
N MET A 18 -0.59 67.88 35.20
CA MET A 18 -0.78 67.72 33.76
C MET A 18 0.40 66.98 33.11
N VAL A 19 1.64 67.37 33.44
CA VAL A 19 2.85 66.68 32.94
C VAL A 19 2.90 65.23 33.41
N PHE A 20 2.54 64.96 34.67
CA PHE A 20 2.49 63.61 35.21
C PHE A 20 1.45 62.74 34.48
N MET A 21 0.25 63.27 34.23
CA MET A 21 -0.79 62.58 33.47
C MET A 21 -0.39 62.31 32.02
N VAL A 22 0.20 63.29 31.33
CA VAL A 22 0.67 63.13 29.94
C VAL A 22 1.74 62.05 29.86
N LYS A 23 2.73 62.07 30.77
CA LYS A 23 3.81 61.08 30.80
C LYS A 23 3.28 59.68 31.09
N ARG A 24 2.33 59.55 32.01
CA ARG A 24 1.69 58.26 32.34
C ARG A 24 0.83 57.73 31.19
N SER A 25 0.06 58.60 30.52
CA SER A 25 -0.71 58.25 29.33
C SER A 25 0.17 57.80 28.18
N SER A 26 1.31 58.48 27.95
CA SER A 26 2.30 58.08 26.97
C SER A 26 2.90 56.70 27.27
N GLY A 27 3.17 56.39 28.54
CA GLY A 27 3.63 55.07 28.97
C GLY A 27 2.63 53.96 28.66
N TYR A 28 1.34 54.19 28.97
CA TYR A 28 0.28 53.23 28.64
C TYR A 28 0.10 53.02 27.14
N ARG A 29 0.18 54.09 26.33
CA ARG A 29 0.13 53.97 24.87
C ARG A 29 1.31 53.16 24.32
N SER A 30 2.52 53.40 24.83
CA SER A 30 3.69 52.61 24.41
C SER A 30 3.53 51.14 24.77
N MET A 31 3.00 50.83 25.95
CA MET A 31 2.78 49.45 26.38
C MET A 31 1.67 48.77 25.58
N LEU A 32 0.59 49.48 25.25
CA LEU A 32 -0.47 48.98 24.38
C LEU A 32 0.08 48.66 22.98
N ASN A 33 0.87 49.55 22.40
CA ASN A 33 1.48 49.32 21.09
C ASN A 33 2.44 48.11 21.11
N GLN A 34 3.18 47.90 22.20
CA GLN A 34 4.03 46.72 22.37
C GLN A 34 3.19 45.44 22.44
N LEU A 35 2.15 45.42 23.27
CA LEU A 35 1.24 44.28 23.40
C LEU A 35 0.52 43.96 22.08
N GLU A 36 0.11 44.97 21.31
CA GLU A 36 -0.52 44.79 20.01
C GLU A 36 0.46 44.19 19.00
N ASN A 37 1.70 44.65 18.98
CA ASN A 37 2.74 44.07 18.13
C ASN A 37 3.08 42.63 18.52
N GLU A 38 3.18 42.34 19.83
CA GLU A 38 3.41 40.98 20.32
C GLU A 38 2.24 40.06 19.97
N ASN A 39 1.00 40.54 20.10
CA ASN A 39 -0.18 39.77 19.73
C ASN A 39 -0.20 39.45 18.24
N ASN A 40 0.05 40.44 17.39
CA ASN A 40 0.17 40.25 15.94
C ASN A 40 1.27 39.23 15.58
N LEU A 41 2.40 39.27 16.28
CA LEU A 41 3.49 38.30 16.07
C LEU A 41 3.07 36.89 16.48
N ILE A 42 2.35 36.74 17.58
CA ILE A 42 1.82 35.46 18.03
C ILE A 42 0.80 34.92 17.04
N GLU A 43 -0.13 35.74 16.55
CA GLU A 43 -1.12 35.35 15.54
C GLU A 43 -0.46 34.85 14.25
N MET A 44 0.55 35.57 13.74
CA MET A 44 1.33 35.12 12.57
C MET A 44 2.01 33.77 12.82
N ARG A 45 2.57 33.56 14.01
CA ARG A 45 3.19 32.27 14.36
C ARG A 45 2.18 31.14 14.45
N ILE A 46 1.00 31.40 15.01
CA ILE A 46 -0.10 30.42 15.05
C ILE A 46 -0.46 30.00 13.63
N HIS A 47 -0.67 30.97 12.73
CA HIS A 47 -0.99 30.68 11.33
C HIS A 47 0.10 29.85 10.64
N SER A 48 1.37 30.20 10.84
CA SER A 48 2.50 29.44 10.29
C SER A 48 2.52 27.99 10.80
N VAL A 49 2.28 27.77 12.10
CA VAL A 49 2.24 26.43 12.70
C VAL A 49 1.02 25.64 12.21
N GLU A 50 -0.11 26.29 11.97
CA GLU A 50 -1.30 25.65 11.40
C GLU A 50 -1.06 25.19 9.96
N GLU A 51 -0.37 26.00 9.15
CA GLU A 51 0.05 25.62 7.80
C GLU A 51 0.99 24.41 7.82
N GLU A 52 2.03 24.44 8.66
CA GLU A 52 2.95 23.32 8.84
C GLU A 52 2.22 22.05 9.27
N ARG A 53 1.26 22.18 10.21
CA ARG A 53 0.44 21.07 10.67
C ARG A 53 -0.36 20.44 9.53
N GLU A 54 -1.01 21.24 8.69
CA GLU A 54 -1.77 20.72 7.55
C GLU A 54 -0.85 20.12 6.47
N GLN A 55 0.34 20.68 6.24
CA GLN A 55 1.34 20.08 5.36
C GLN A 55 1.82 18.71 5.86
N VAL A 56 2.10 18.58 7.16
CA VAL A 56 2.47 17.30 7.77
C VAL A 56 1.33 16.29 7.66
N LYS A 57 0.10 16.71 7.92
CA LYS A 57 -1.09 15.84 7.81
C LYS A 57 -1.31 15.34 6.39
N SER A 58 -1.14 16.21 5.40
CA SER A 58 -1.19 15.84 3.97
C SER A 58 -0.09 14.83 3.61
N SER A 59 1.15 15.10 4.03
CA SER A 59 2.29 14.21 3.81
C SER A 59 2.06 12.83 4.44
N LEU A 60 1.48 12.81 5.64
CA LEU A 60 1.15 11.59 6.36
C LEU A 60 0.05 10.79 5.63
N ALA A 61 -0.97 11.46 5.09
CA ALA A 61 -2.00 10.80 4.28
C ALA A 61 -1.41 10.14 3.03
N VAL A 62 -0.49 10.82 2.33
CA VAL A 62 0.22 10.26 1.17
C VAL A 62 1.05 9.03 1.56
N LEU A 63 1.82 9.11 2.65
CA LEU A 63 2.63 7.99 3.13
C LEU A 63 1.77 6.79 3.53
N ARG A 64 0.64 7.00 4.20
CA ARG A 64 -0.32 5.93 4.53
C ARG A 64 -0.89 5.28 3.27
N GLY A 65 -1.20 6.06 2.23
CA GLY A 65 -1.64 5.52 0.94
C GLY A 65 -0.58 4.64 0.28
N ARG A 66 0.68 5.10 0.28
CA ARG A 66 1.81 4.33 -0.25
C ARG A 66 2.06 3.05 0.54
N LEU A 67 1.94 3.09 1.87
CA LEU A 67 2.11 1.92 2.72
C LEU A 67 1.07 0.84 2.39
N LYS A 68 -0.22 1.22 2.30
CA LYS A 68 -1.30 0.29 1.94
C LYS A 68 -1.07 -0.37 0.58
N ALA A 69 -0.68 0.41 -0.42
CA ALA A 69 -0.37 -0.14 -1.75
C ALA A 69 0.80 -1.14 -1.70
N HIS A 70 1.80 -0.87 -0.86
CA HIS A 70 2.92 -1.79 -0.65
C HIS A 70 2.49 -3.08 0.08
N GLU A 71 1.66 -2.98 1.12
CA GLU A 71 1.12 -4.13 1.84
C GLU A 71 0.30 -5.03 0.90
N GLU A 72 -0.58 -4.44 0.09
CA GLU A 72 -1.36 -5.15 -0.93
C GLU A 72 -0.47 -5.85 -1.96
N ALA A 73 0.58 -5.16 -2.44
CA ALA A 73 1.53 -5.74 -3.38
C ALA A 73 2.31 -6.92 -2.77
N VAL A 74 2.74 -6.81 -1.51
CA VAL A 74 3.44 -7.88 -0.79
C VAL A 74 2.52 -9.07 -0.55
N GLU A 75 1.26 -8.85 -0.18
CA GLU A 75 0.28 -9.92 -0.06
C GLU A 75 0.01 -10.62 -1.39
N ALA A 76 -0.17 -9.85 -2.47
CA ALA A 76 -0.36 -10.40 -3.81
C ALA A 76 0.86 -11.23 -4.25
N GLN A 77 2.07 -10.73 -4.00
CA GLN A 77 3.30 -11.47 -4.28
C GLN A 77 3.38 -12.77 -3.46
N LYS A 78 3.05 -12.72 -2.17
CA LYS A 78 3.04 -13.91 -1.30
C LYS A 78 2.06 -14.96 -1.81
N ARG A 79 0.85 -14.55 -2.23
CA ARG A 79 -0.15 -15.44 -2.83
C ARG A 79 0.37 -16.04 -4.13
N ALA A 80 0.92 -15.23 -5.03
CA ALA A 80 1.49 -15.71 -6.28
C ALA A 80 2.62 -16.74 -6.08
N VAL A 81 3.51 -16.52 -5.11
CA VAL A 81 4.57 -17.47 -4.76
C VAL A 81 3.99 -18.77 -4.19
N SER A 82 2.99 -18.66 -3.30
CA SER A 82 2.31 -19.82 -2.73
C SER A 82 1.59 -20.65 -3.80
N ASP A 83 0.87 -19.99 -4.70
CA ASP A 83 0.14 -20.64 -5.80
C ASP A 83 1.11 -21.30 -6.78
N ALA A 84 2.22 -20.64 -7.10
CA ALA A 84 3.27 -21.22 -7.92
C ALA A 84 3.93 -22.44 -7.25
N ALA A 85 4.15 -22.40 -5.93
CA ALA A 85 4.66 -23.54 -5.18
C ALA A 85 3.67 -24.72 -5.19
N LEU A 86 2.38 -24.46 -4.95
CA LEU A 86 1.32 -25.47 -5.03
C LEU A 86 1.21 -26.09 -6.44
N GLN A 87 1.28 -25.27 -7.50
CA GLN A 87 1.28 -25.78 -8.86
C GLN A 87 2.49 -26.66 -9.16
N ARG A 88 3.68 -26.31 -8.62
CA ARG A 88 4.88 -27.15 -8.76
C ARG A 88 4.74 -28.47 -8.01
N GLU A 89 4.21 -28.46 -6.79
CA GLU A 89 3.96 -29.70 -6.04
C GLU A 89 2.93 -30.59 -6.74
N GLN A 90 1.85 -30.00 -7.25
CA GLN A 90 0.86 -30.73 -8.04
C GLN A 90 1.49 -31.33 -9.31
N ALA A 91 2.33 -30.57 -10.02
CA ALA A 91 3.03 -31.07 -11.21
C ALA A 91 4.03 -32.19 -10.87
N ARG A 92 4.69 -32.16 -9.71
CA ARG A 92 5.58 -33.25 -9.25
C ARG A 92 4.80 -34.52 -8.88
N ALA A 93 3.58 -34.38 -8.34
CA ALA A 93 2.72 -35.50 -7.95
C ALA A 93 1.86 -36.07 -9.10
N GLU A 94 1.77 -35.34 -10.22
CA GLU A 94 0.94 -35.69 -11.37
C GLU A 94 1.45 -36.92 -12.12
N THR A 95 0.55 -37.86 -12.40
CA THR A 95 0.85 -39.03 -13.24
C THR A 95 0.89 -38.65 -14.74
N PHE A 96 1.62 -39.42 -15.55
CA PHE A 96 1.75 -39.15 -17.00
C PHE A 96 0.39 -39.08 -17.72
N LEU A 97 -0.57 -39.92 -17.34
CA LEU A 97 -1.93 -39.90 -17.89
C LEU A 97 -2.71 -38.63 -17.50
N GLU A 98 -2.52 -38.11 -16.28
CA GLU A 98 -3.13 -36.85 -15.84
C GLU A 98 -2.52 -35.66 -16.58
N TYR A 99 -1.20 -35.67 -16.79
CA TYR A 99 -0.50 -34.69 -17.62
C TYR A 99 -1.06 -34.64 -19.05
N MET A 100 -1.26 -35.81 -19.68
CA MET A 100 -1.85 -35.91 -21.02
C MET A 100 -3.27 -35.36 -21.09
N VAL A 101 -4.06 -35.53 -20.02
CA VAL A 101 -5.41 -34.95 -19.94
C VAL A 101 -5.36 -33.45 -19.75
N ARG A 102 -4.46 -32.93 -18.90
CA ARG A 102 -4.31 -31.49 -18.66
C ARG A 102 -3.86 -30.74 -19.92
N GLN A 103 -2.95 -31.32 -20.70
CA GLN A 103 -2.48 -30.74 -21.96
C GLN A 103 -3.48 -30.89 -23.11
N GLY A 104 -4.63 -31.54 -22.88
CA GLY A 104 -5.64 -31.77 -23.92
C GLY A 104 -5.21 -32.76 -25.00
N ILE A 105 -4.13 -33.51 -24.78
CA ILE A 105 -3.63 -34.55 -25.70
C ILE A 105 -4.60 -35.72 -25.70
N VAL A 106 -5.19 -36.03 -24.54
CA VAL A 106 -6.20 -37.08 -24.39
C VAL A 106 -7.38 -36.56 -23.58
N THR A 107 -8.61 -36.85 -24.01
CA THR A 107 -9.80 -36.50 -23.25
C THR A 107 -10.11 -37.56 -22.19
N LYS A 108 -10.82 -37.17 -21.12
CA LYS A 108 -11.29 -38.15 -20.10
C LYS A 108 -12.15 -39.25 -20.73
N GLU A 109 -12.88 -38.94 -21.79
CA GLU A 109 -13.71 -39.90 -22.54
C GLU A 109 -12.87 -40.97 -23.24
N HIS A 110 -11.72 -40.60 -23.83
CA HIS A 110 -10.80 -41.55 -24.44
C HIS A 110 -10.25 -42.52 -23.40
N LEU A 111 -9.88 -42.04 -22.21
CA LEU A 111 -9.42 -42.89 -21.11
C LEU A 111 -10.49 -43.86 -20.63
N VAL A 112 -11.76 -43.42 -20.55
CA VAL A 112 -12.88 -44.30 -20.18
C VAL A 112 -13.05 -45.40 -21.23
N LYS A 113 -13.04 -45.05 -22.53
CA LYS A 113 -13.16 -46.02 -23.63
C LYS A 113 -12.03 -47.05 -23.62
N VAL A 114 -10.79 -46.61 -23.38
CA VAL A 114 -9.62 -47.49 -23.26
C VAL A 114 -9.72 -48.43 -22.07
N LYS A 115 -10.13 -47.93 -20.89
CA LYS A 115 -10.34 -48.76 -19.69
C LYS A 115 -11.42 -49.82 -19.91
N THR A 116 -12.56 -49.42 -20.47
CA THR A 116 -13.65 -50.35 -20.82
C THR A 116 -13.19 -51.40 -21.83
N TYR A 117 -12.38 -51.02 -22.82
CA TYR A 117 -11.82 -51.97 -23.78
C TYR A 117 -10.85 -52.95 -23.12
N LYS A 118 -9.98 -52.48 -22.22
CA LYS A 118 -9.02 -53.30 -21.49
C LYS A 118 -9.71 -54.34 -20.60
N GLU A 119 -10.73 -53.92 -19.85
CA GLU A 119 -11.53 -54.79 -18.97
C GLU A 119 -12.30 -55.84 -19.77
N LYS A 120 -12.93 -55.46 -20.88
CA LYS A 120 -13.71 -56.40 -21.72
C LYS A 120 -12.85 -57.43 -22.45
N ASN A 121 -11.63 -57.08 -22.82
CA ASN A 121 -10.75 -57.93 -23.63
C ASN A 121 -9.59 -58.55 -22.84
N ALA A 122 -9.54 -58.37 -21.52
CA ALA A 122 -8.45 -58.82 -20.64
C ALA A 122 -7.04 -58.51 -21.22
N SER A 123 -6.90 -57.35 -21.87
CA SER A 123 -5.67 -56.99 -22.55
C SER A 123 -4.55 -56.73 -21.54
N GLN A 124 -3.39 -57.34 -21.77
CA GLN A 124 -2.18 -57.08 -20.98
C GLN A 124 -1.51 -55.75 -21.34
N ASN A 125 -1.94 -55.10 -22.41
CA ASN A 125 -1.33 -53.87 -22.90
C ASN A 125 -1.55 -52.71 -21.92
N SER A 126 -0.58 -51.80 -21.87
CA SER A 126 -0.65 -50.57 -21.09
C SER A 126 -1.75 -49.64 -21.64
N VAL A 127 -2.19 -48.67 -20.83
CA VAL A 127 -3.26 -47.74 -21.23
C VAL A 127 -2.78 -46.85 -22.39
N GLU A 128 -1.49 -46.53 -22.37
CA GLU A 128 -0.72 -45.79 -23.35
C GLU A 128 -0.68 -46.51 -24.71
N GLU A 129 -0.35 -47.80 -24.72
CA GLU A 129 -0.36 -48.61 -25.94
C GLU A 129 -1.78 -48.75 -26.51
N LEU A 130 -2.78 -48.90 -25.65
CA LEU A 130 -4.17 -48.99 -26.09
C LEU A 130 -4.68 -47.66 -26.67
N LEU A 131 -4.20 -46.52 -26.18
CA LEU A 131 -4.52 -45.22 -26.78
C LEU A 131 -3.99 -45.09 -28.22
N ILE A 132 -2.84 -45.70 -28.51
CA ILE A 132 -2.27 -45.75 -29.87
C ILE A 132 -3.02 -46.78 -30.72
N MET A 133 -3.26 -47.99 -30.20
CA MET A 133 -3.94 -49.06 -30.92
C MET A 133 -5.38 -48.71 -31.32
N LEU A 134 -6.07 -47.93 -30.50
CA LEU A 134 -7.42 -47.43 -30.77
C LEU A 134 -7.43 -46.12 -31.56
N ASP A 135 -6.27 -45.68 -32.06
CA ASP A 135 -6.07 -44.50 -32.91
C ASP A 135 -6.54 -43.18 -32.25
N PHE A 136 -6.49 -43.11 -30.92
CA PHE A 136 -6.81 -41.89 -30.17
C PHE A 136 -5.66 -40.89 -30.15
N ILE A 137 -4.42 -41.37 -30.25
CA ILE A 137 -3.19 -40.57 -30.33
C ILE A 137 -2.18 -41.26 -31.22
N SER A 138 -1.32 -40.48 -31.89
CA SER A 138 -0.21 -41.05 -32.65
C SER A 138 0.99 -41.40 -31.76
N LEU A 139 1.79 -42.37 -32.19
CA LEU A 139 3.04 -42.75 -31.52
C LEU A 139 4.00 -41.54 -31.37
N ALA A 140 4.08 -40.69 -32.40
CA ALA A 140 4.91 -39.48 -32.36
C ALA A 140 4.44 -38.49 -31.30
N THR A 141 3.12 -38.32 -31.16
CA THR A 141 2.52 -37.43 -30.14
C THR A 141 2.76 -37.97 -28.74
N LEU A 142 2.68 -39.29 -28.53
CA LEU A 142 2.96 -39.91 -27.24
C LEU A 142 4.45 -39.76 -26.85
N GLN A 143 5.37 -40.01 -27.78
CA GLN A 143 6.81 -39.83 -27.54
C GLN A 143 7.17 -38.38 -27.22
N GLN A 144 6.56 -37.42 -27.93
CA GLN A 144 6.75 -36.00 -27.66
C GLN A 144 6.18 -35.60 -26.28
N ALA A 145 5.00 -36.09 -25.94
CA ALA A 145 4.38 -35.86 -24.62
C ALA A 145 5.21 -36.46 -23.49
N GLN A 146 5.78 -37.66 -23.70
CA GLN A 146 6.63 -38.34 -22.74
C GLN A 146 7.95 -37.59 -22.55
N ALA A 147 8.61 -37.17 -23.62
CA ALA A 147 9.81 -36.34 -23.55
C ALA A 147 9.55 -35.01 -22.83
N ALA A 148 8.41 -34.37 -23.09
CA ALA A 148 8.01 -33.12 -22.43
C ALA A 148 7.67 -33.32 -20.94
N TYR A 149 7.03 -34.43 -20.58
CA TYR A 149 6.72 -34.79 -19.19
C TYR A 149 7.99 -35.06 -18.38
N GLU A 150 8.92 -35.87 -18.91
CA GLU A 150 10.20 -36.16 -18.27
C GLU A 150 11.08 -34.91 -18.14
N ALA A 151 11.13 -34.07 -19.17
CA ALA A 151 11.83 -32.78 -19.11
C ALA A 151 11.22 -31.83 -18.06
N GLY A 152 9.89 -31.80 -17.95
CA GLY A 152 9.18 -31.01 -16.95
C GLY A 152 9.40 -31.50 -15.51
N LYS A 153 9.57 -32.82 -15.33
CA LYS A 153 9.87 -33.43 -14.03
C LYS A 153 11.31 -33.14 -13.58
N MET A 154 12.28 -33.22 -14.50
CA MET A 154 13.69 -32.89 -14.22
C MET A 154 13.94 -31.39 -14.00
N SER A 155 13.17 -30.50 -14.65
CA SER A 155 13.20 -29.06 -14.38
C SER A 155 12.63 -28.68 -13.01
N ALA A 156 11.87 -29.58 -12.40
CA ALA A 156 11.22 -29.34 -11.14
C ALA A 156 12.04 -29.85 -9.95
N GLU A 157 13.15 -30.58 -10.12
CA GLU A 157 14.10 -30.96 -9.06
C GLU A 157 15.14 -29.87 -8.79
#